data_AF-F9PQC7-F1
#
_entry.id   AF-F9PQC7-F1
#
_cell.length_a   1.000
_cell.length_b   1.000
_cell.length_c   1.000
_cell.angle_alpha   90.00
_cell.angle_beta   90.00
_cell.angle_gamma   90.00
#
_symmetry.space_group_name_H-M   'P 1'
#
loop_
_entity.id
_entity.type
_entity.pdbx_description
1 polymer ?
#
loop_
_entity_poly.entity_id
_entity_poly.type
_entity_poly.pdbx_seq_one_letter_code
_entity_poly.pdbx_strand_id
1 'polypeptide(L)' 'MKNLYLLYGGKSTEHEISVLTAKSVINNLDRKNIRYFLFM' A
#
# COMPACT_ATOMS: atom_id res chain seq x y z
N MET A 1 -2.82 13.30 13.17
CA MET A 1 -2.96 12.51 11.93
C MET A 1 -1.59 12.32 11.32
N LYS A 2 -1.19 11.08 11.01
CA LYS A 2 0.08 10.80 10.32
C LYS A 2 -0.22 10.39 8.88
N ASN A 3 0.53 10.94 7.93
CA ASN A 3 0.43 10.54 6.54
C ASN A 3 1.32 9.31 6.32
N LEU A 4 0.77 8.28 5.71
CA LEU A 4 1.50 7.07 5.33
C LEU A 4 1.43 6.92 3.81
N TYR A 5 2.57 6.70 3.17
CA TYR A 5 2.62 6.46 1.74
C TYR A 5 2.95 4.98 1.52
N LEU A 6 2.15 4.30 0.70
CA LEU A 6 2.38 2.91 0.34
C LEU A 6 2.74 2.83 -1.13
N LEU A 7 3.99 2.45 -1.41
CA LEU A 7 4.51 2.24 -2.75
C LEU A 7 4.47 0.74 -3.05
N TYR A 8 3.96 0.37 -4.22
CA TYR A 8 3.88 -1.01 -4.66
C TYR A 8 3.73 -1.09 -6.19
N GLY A 9 3.95 -2.27 -6.76
CA GLY A 9 3.92 -2.48 -8.20
C GLY A 9 5.27 -2.16 -8.87
N GLY A 10 5.25 -1.36 -9.94
CA GLY A 10 6.42 -1.01 -10.74
C GLY A 10 6.81 -2.03 -11.81
N LYS A 11 7.89 -1.73 -12.55
CA LYS A 11 8.46 -2.59 -13.61
C LYS A 11 9.34 -3.68 -12.99
N SER A 12 8.69 -4.69 -12.41
CA SER A 12 9.32 -5.86 -11.80
C SER A 12 8.54 -7.12 -12.16
N THR A 13 9.19 -8.28 -12.19
CA THR A 13 8.52 -9.59 -12.25
C THR A 13 7.62 -9.83 -11.04
N GLU A 14 7.86 -9.12 -9.94
CA GLU A 14 7.07 -9.21 -8.69
C GLU A 14 5.91 -8.21 -8.65
N HIS A 15 5.60 -7.53 -9.77
CA HIS A 15 4.56 -6.51 -9.82
C HIS A 15 3.24 -6.97 -9.18
N GLU A 16 2.73 -8.14 -9.57
CA GLU A 16 1.46 -8.66 -9.06
C GLU A 16 1.52 -9.03 -7.58
N ILE A 17 2.65 -9.58 -7.12
CA ILE A 17 2.87 -9.90 -5.70
C ILE A 17 2.92 -8.62 -4.86
N SER A 18 3.56 -7.57 -5.36
CA SER A 18 3.61 -6.26 -4.73
C SER A 18 2.21 -5.65 -4.60
N VAL A 19 1.38 -5.75 -5.64
CA VAL A 19 -0.04 -5.33 -5.63
C VAL A 19 -0.86 -6.11 -4.61
N LEU A 20 -0.71 -7.44 -4.54
CA LEU A 20 -1.41 -8.27 -3.56
C LEU A 20 -1.01 -7.92 -2.13
N THR A 21 0.28 -7.69 -1.91
CA THR A 21 0.83 -7.29 -0.61
C THR A 21 0.25 -5.95 -0.16
N ALA A 22 0.21 -4.97 -1.06
CA ALA A 22 -0.34 -3.65 -0.76
C ALA A 22 -1.82 -3.72 -0.36
N LYS A 23 -2.63 -4.54 -1.05
CA LYS A 23 -4.04 -4.77 -0.68
C LYS A 23 -4.17 -5.32 0.73
N SER A 24 -3.34 -6.31 1.09
CA SER A 24 -3.35 -6.89 2.44
C SER A 24 -2.99 -5.85 3.51
N VAL A 25 -1.96 -5.04 3.27
CA VAL A 25 -1.54 -3.96 4.19
C VAL A 25 -2.65 -2.93 4.40
N ILE A 26 -3.29 -2.45 3.33
CA ILE A 26 -4.40 -1.47 3.40
C ILE A 26 -5.62 -2.03 4.17
N ASN A 27 -5.90 -3.32 3.99
CA ASN A 27 -7.04 -3.97 4.65
C ASN A 27 -6.82 -4.14 6.16
N ASN A 28 -5.58 -4.31 6.60
CA ASN A 28 -5.23 -4.51 8.01
C ASN A 28 -4.75 -3.23 8.71
N LEU A 29 -4.66 -2.11 8.01
CA LEU A 29 -4.20 -0.85 8.57
C LEU A 29 -5.24 -0.25 9.53
N ASP A 30 -4.81 0.18 10.73
CA ASP A 30 -5.65 0.97 11.64
C ASP A 30 -5.94 2.35 11.02
N ARG A 31 -7.16 2.51 10.52
CA ARG A 31 -7.62 3.71 9.80
C ARG A 31 -7.91 4.90 10.72
N LYS A 32 -7.85 4.73 12.04
CA LYS A 32 -8.25 5.78 12.99
C LYS A 32 -7.32 6.99 12.98
N ASN A 33 -6.07 6.83 12.54
CA ASN A 33 -5.06 7.90 12.60
C ASN A 33 -4.21 8.09 11.34
N ILE A 34 -4.45 7.30 10.29
CA ILE A 34 -3.59 7.24 9.10
C ILE A 34 -4.38 7.57 7.84
N ARG A 35 -3.89 8.58 7.11
CA ARG A 35 -4.31 8.85 5.73
C ARG A 35 -3.29 8.21 4.80
N TYR A 36 -3.73 7.30 3.93
CA TYR A 36 -2.85 6.61 3.00
C TYR A 36 -3.02 7.09 1.56
N PHE A 37 -1.92 7.10 0.80
CA PHE A 37 -1.88 7.43 -0.62
C PHE A 37 -1.26 6.27 -1.40
N LEU A 38 -1.85 6.02 -2.56
CA LEU A 38 -1.55 4.93 -3.48
C LEU A 38 -0.72 5.50 -4.64
N PHE A 39 0.49 4.98 -4.86
CA PHE A 39 1.31 5.30 -6.03
C PHE A 39 1.67 4.00 -6.75
N MET A 40 1.35 3.95 -8.04
CA MET A 40 1.53 2.80 -8.95
C MET A 40 2.56 3.13 -10.02
#